data_AF-A0A812UZU5-F1
#
_entry.id   AF-A0A812UZU5-F1
#
_cell.length_a   1.000
_cell.length_b   1.000
_cell.length_c   1.000
_cell.angle_alpha   90.00
_cell.angle_beta   90.00
_cell.angle_gamma   90.00
#
_symmetry.space_group_name_H-M   'P 1'
#
loop_
_entity.id
_entity.type
_entity.pdbx_description
1 polymer ?
#
loop_
_entity_poly.entity_id
_entity_poly.type
_entity_poly.pdbx_seq_one_letter_code
_entity_poly.pdbx_strand_id
1 'polypeptide(L)'
;MVVTATTVKNDLRTPIEVNIGSDLWQTIYPERFCQVELEVVRVRLVEDPGVKGSYQVEGGGCPGCLLRASSDFEAFSRHAQDKDSAEQREVEEEAKRREEAKRKKKEMIQNMAAEKRNQATGWFARCFSFVCLCLIPATGVVYLSTFPPKSSVMAACFAASTVPICGSLSCWVAIVGSNKYGLGVLTFGKHEARYRWASRLTGGLAMAAVVYRSVRNAQHGFWWTALIVCPAAFCGCFAWCPVALRVAHWHQKTTLEWEHTQAQREVGNRTIRFEGSVIKEQGRPCVASWPGKYAAAWDALVSQSRDGDVSAAVVFLPEGTDDYGVHDNIPTDEGLYGTCWCTPLYGEEKPWGCRWFSNWKENIETAVQSEAVLEVYYFVEHVGRGKVASFNAAGDENLKRETLNQKQKRFEQSPEFKQALDAGLGNLSKDLRGDSSSPYSREVRRLFLASLPEPERRFLEDFEGLGNSQKAEVAWLERKGYAYQEVDVSVWLRGEGGETYVPAFAEQKVSQKQAQVTADSTSQHAPDIITHL
;
A
#
# COMPACT_ATOMS: atom_id res chain seq x y z
N MET A 1 41.72 45.64 17.28
CA MET A 1 42.06 44.21 17.37
C MET A 1 41.73 43.58 16.03
N VAL A 2 42.63 42.81 15.45
CA VAL A 2 42.34 42.08 14.20
C VAL A 2 41.60 40.81 14.60
N VAL A 3 40.31 40.74 14.29
CA VAL A 3 39.51 39.53 14.51
C VAL A 3 39.92 38.53 13.44
N THR A 4 40.42 37.36 13.85
CA THR A 4 40.77 36.29 12.92
C THR A 4 39.50 35.55 12.51
N ALA A 5 39.34 35.30 11.21
CA ALA A 5 38.22 34.51 10.70
C ALA A 5 38.28 33.08 11.27
N THR A 6 37.21 32.67 11.94
CA THR A 6 37.01 31.32 12.48
C THR A 6 36.07 30.57 11.55
N THR A 7 36.40 29.32 11.21
CA THR A 7 35.55 28.50 10.33
C THR A 7 34.73 27.53 11.17
N VAL A 8 33.41 27.59 11.07
CA VAL A 8 32.49 26.63 11.71
C VAL A 8 32.07 25.60 10.67
N LYS A 9 32.37 24.32 10.90
CA LYS A 9 31.91 23.19 10.10
C LYS A 9 30.68 22.55 10.78
N ASN A 10 29.60 22.41 10.01
CA ASN A 10 28.50 21.53 10.41
C ASN A 10 28.83 20.08 10.01
N ASP A 11 29.32 19.29 10.97
CA ASP A 11 29.56 17.85 10.86
C ASP A 11 28.44 17.01 11.49
N LEU A 12 27.29 17.63 11.79
CA LEU A 12 26.05 16.98 12.20
C LEU A 12 25.19 16.65 10.97
N ARG A 13 24.17 15.80 11.15
CA ARG A 13 23.17 15.46 10.12
C ARG A 13 21.99 16.43 10.10
N THR A 14 21.76 17.15 11.19
CA THR A 14 20.79 18.23 11.28
C THR A 14 21.35 19.57 10.78
N PRO A 15 20.53 20.44 10.16
CA PRO A 15 20.96 21.79 9.87
C PRO A 15 21.09 22.60 11.18
N ILE A 16 22.08 23.49 11.22
CA ILE A 16 22.37 24.38 12.35
C ILE A 16 22.32 25.83 11.87
N GLU A 17 22.11 26.77 12.77
CA GLU A 17 22.29 28.19 12.51
C GLU A 17 23.48 28.72 13.28
N VAL A 18 24.29 29.55 12.62
CA VAL A 18 25.44 30.22 13.22
C VAL A 18 25.21 31.72 13.21
N ASN A 19 25.45 32.36 14.35
CA ASN A 19 25.34 33.80 14.46
C ASN A 19 26.52 34.47 13.74
N ILE A 20 26.23 35.34 12.78
CA ILE A 20 27.23 36.06 11.98
C ILE A 20 27.34 37.55 12.35
N GLY A 21 26.78 37.94 13.50
CA GLY A 21 26.78 39.31 14.03
C GLY A 21 25.39 39.97 13.96
N SER A 22 25.16 41.01 14.79
CA SER A 22 23.93 41.82 14.79
C SER A 22 22.61 41.03 14.78
N ASP A 23 22.56 39.92 15.53
CA ASP A 23 21.41 38.99 15.57
C ASP A 23 21.05 38.33 14.22
N LEU A 24 21.93 38.39 13.23
CA LEU A 24 21.81 37.67 11.98
C LEU A 24 22.27 36.22 12.17
N TRP A 25 21.43 35.31 11.70
CA TRP A 25 21.66 33.87 11.75
C TRP A 25 21.79 33.32 10.34
N GLN A 26 22.84 32.53 10.10
CA GLN A 26 23.06 31.85 8.83
C GLN A 26 22.89 30.34 9.02
N THR A 27 22.00 29.74 8.23
CA THR A 27 21.83 28.28 8.21
C THR A 27 23.03 27.61 7.53
N ILE A 28 23.63 26.64 8.21
CA ILE A 28 24.68 25.77 7.69
C ILE A 28 24.13 24.35 7.63
N TYR A 29 24.06 23.80 6.42
CA TYR A 29 23.61 22.43 6.17
C TYR A 29 24.72 21.40 6.44
N PRO A 30 24.39 20.10 6.55
CA PRO A 30 25.40 19.06 6.77
C PRO A 30 26.55 19.10 5.78
N GLU A 31 27.76 18.88 6.28
CA GLU A 31 29.04 18.89 5.57
C GLU A 31 29.43 20.24 4.95
N ARG A 32 28.77 21.33 5.37
CA ARG A 32 29.10 22.70 4.95
C ARG A 32 29.79 23.46 6.07
N PHE A 33 30.35 24.62 5.70
CA PHE A 33 31.05 25.48 6.62
C PHE A 33 30.69 26.95 6.41
N CYS A 34 30.86 27.76 7.44
CA CYS A 34 30.70 29.21 7.42
C CYS A 34 31.92 29.85 8.09
N GLN A 35 32.37 30.98 7.55
CA GLN A 35 33.42 31.80 8.17
C GLN A 35 32.78 32.91 8.98
N VAL A 36 33.23 33.08 10.21
CA VAL A 36 32.68 34.03 11.18
C VAL A 36 33.81 34.85 11.78
N GLU A 37 33.63 36.16 11.84
CA GLU A 37 34.56 37.14 12.43
C GLU A 37 33.99 37.68 13.75
N LEU A 38 33.76 36.80 14.73
CA LEU A 38 33.24 37.14 16.06
C LEU A 38 34.13 36.58 17.16
N GLU A 39 34.23 37.31 18.28
CA GLU A 39 34.93 36.82 19.48
C GLU A 39 34.20 35.65 20.15
N VAL A 40 32.87 35.63 20.03
CA VAL A 40 32.00 34.57 20.57
C VAL A 40 31.14 34.03 19.44
N VAL A 41 31.43 32.80 19.02
CA VAL A 41 30.65 32.09 18.01
C VAL A 41 29.47 31.43 18.72
N ARG A 42 28.25 31.73 18.28
CA ARG A 42 27.02 31.11 18.81
C ARG A 42 26.38 30.24 17.73
N VAL A 43 25.95 29.05 18.14
CA VAL A 43 25.25 28.09 17.29
C VAL A 43 23.92 27.69 17.92
N ARG A 44 22.94 27.32 17.10
CA ARG A 44 21.69 26.71 17.55
C ARG A 44 21.15 25.72 16.53
N LEU A 45 20.28 24.80 16.95
CA LEU A 45 19.58 23.93 16.01
C LEU A 45 18.51 24.73 15.27
N VAL A 46 18.34 24.47 13.97
CA VAL A 46 17.30 25.11 13.17
C VAL A 46 15.90 24.71 13.65
N GLU A 47 15.71 23.44 13.94
CA GLU A 47 14.40 22.89 14.37
C GLU A 47 14.07 23.15 15.83
N ASP A 48 15.09 23.35 16.67
CA ASP A 48 14.91 23.68 18.08
C ASP A 48 15.88 24.81 18.48
N PRO A 49 15.49 26.07 18.24
CA PRO A 49 16.31 27.23 18.59
C PRO A 49 16.65 27.34 20.09
N GLY A 50 15.95 26.59 20.96
CA GLY A 50 16.24 26.49 22.38
C GLY A 50 17.56 25.74 22.67
N VAL A 51 17.93 24.81 21.80
CA VAL A 51 19.20 24.08 21.85
C VAL A 51 20.29 24.94 21.22
N LYS A 52 21.10 25.57 22.07
CA LYS A 52 22.13 26.53 21.68
C LYS A 52 23.47 26.23 22.35
N GLY A 53 24.55 26.63 21.69
CA GLY A 53 25.92 26.54 22.19
C GLY A 53 26.69 27.80 21.86
N SER A 54 27.77 28.05 22.61
CA SER A 54 28.68 29.16 22.36
C SER A 54 30.12 28.74 22.57
N TYR A 55 31.02 29.27 21.75
CA TYR A 55 32.45 29.06 21.86
C TYR A 55 33.17 30.41 21.90
N GLN A 56 34.06 30.61 22.87
CA GLN A 56 34.86 31.81 23.00
C GLN A 56 36.19 31.61 22.27
N VAL A 57 36.45 32.42 21.26
CA VAL A 57 37.70 32.36 20.51
C VAL A 57 38.81 32.98 21.36
N GLU A 58 39.72 32.17 21.87
CA GLU A 58 40.82 32.66 22.72
C GLU A 58 41.67 33.69 21.96
N GLY A 59 41.91 34.84 22.60
CA GLY A 59 42.68 35.98 22.07
C GLY A 59 44.16 35.62 21.89
N GLY A 60 44.45 34.90 20.81
CA GLY A 60 45.73 34.26 20.52
C GLY A 60 45.60 33.08 19.55
N GLY A 61 44.38 32.68 19.21
CA GLY A 61 44.08 31.56 18.33
C GLY A 61 44.75 31.67 16.96
N CYS A 62 45.27 30.53 16.50
CA CYS A 62 45.83 30.35 15.17
C CYS A 62 44.80 30.80 14.10
N PRO A 63 45.17 31.67 13.15
CA PRO A 63 44.31 32.00 12.02
C PRO A 63 43.80 30.73 11.33
N GLY A 64 42.48 30.62 11.14
CA GLY A 64 41.87 29.45 10.51
C GLY A 64 41.53 28.30 11.47
N CYS A 65 41.24 28.59 12.75
CA CYS A 65 40.65 27.60 13.65
C CYS A 65 39.36 27.02 13.03
N LEU A 66 39.29 25.69 12.96
CA LEU A 66 38.14 24.94 12.47
C LEU A 66 37.34 24.42 13.66
N LEU A 67 36.20 25.06 13.93
CA LEU A 67 35.26 24.61 14.94
C LEU A 67 34.29 23.59 14.33
N ARG A 68 34.09 22.46 14.99
CA ARG A 68 33.14 21.41 14.65
C ARG A 68 31.90 21.50 15.53
N ALA A 69 30.74 21.56 14.89
CA ALA A 69 29.45 21.60 15.58
C ALA A 69 29.27 20.42 16.55
N SER A 70 29.82 19.25 16.22
CA SER A 70 29.70 18.02 16.99
C SER A 70 30.63 17.88 18.20
N SER A 71 31.64 18.74 18.37
CA SER A 71 32.60 18.63 19.50
C SER A 71 32.84 19.91 20.28
N ASP A 72 32.74 21.07 19.63
CA ASP A 72 33.34 22.29 20.20
C ASP A 72 32.33 23.17 20.95
N PHE A 73 31.03 22.82 20.96
CA PHE A 73 29.97 23.63 21.58
C PHE A 73 29.33 22.94 22.80
N GLU A 74 30.09 22.09 23.49
CA GLU A 74 29.75 21.45 24.77
C GLU A 74 28.34 20.80 24.82
N ALA A 75 27.41 21.40 25.56
CA ALA A 75 26.05 20.89 25.76
C ALA A 75 25.24 20.83 24.46
N PHE A 76 25.46 21.79 23.56
CA PHE A 76 24.85 21.78 22.23
C PHE A 76 25.27 20.55 21.44
N SER A 77 26.58 20.28 21.40
CA SER A 77 27.15 19.18 20.62
C SER A 77 26.58 17.82 21.04
N ARG A 78 26.49 17.58 22.35
CA ARG A 78 25.87 16.35 22.89
C ARG A 78 24.40 16.25 22.54
N HIS A 79 23.61 17.31 22.77
CA HIS A 79 22.17 17.28 22.49
C HIS A 79 21.88 17.10 20.99
N ALA A 80 22.63 17.76 20.13
CA ALA A 80 22.49 17.63 18.68
C ALA A 80 22.84 16.21 18.20
N GLN A 81 23.91 15.60 18.72
CA GLN A 81 24.28 14.22 18.41
C GLN A 81 23.24 13.21 18.91
N ASP A 82 22.70 13.41 20.11
CA ASP A 82 21.65 12.57 20.68
C ASP A 82 20.38 12.65 19.81
N LYS A 83 20.01 13.86 19.36
CA LYS A 83 18.87 14.08 18.46
C LYS A 83 19.08 13.42 17.10
N ASP A 84 20.24 13.62 16.47
CA ASP A 84 20.60 12.96 15.20
C ASP A 84 20.55 11.42 15.32
N SER A 85 21.04 10.89 16.44
CA SER A 85 21.04 9.46 16.71
C SER A 85 19.63 8.91 16.93
N ALA A 86 18.79 9.63 17.66
CA ALA A 86 17.39 9.26 17.87
C ALA A 86 16.59 9.28 16.56
N GLU A 87 16.80 10.31 15.75
CA GLU A 87 16.16 10.41 14.43
C GLU A 87 16.61 9.28 13.49
N GLN A 88 17.90 8.94 13.47
CA GLN A 88 18.40 7.84 12.67
C GLN A 88 17.77 6.49 13.08
N ARG A 89 17.61 6.23 14.39
CA ARG A 89 16.92 5.03 14.87
C ARG A 89 15.48 4.97 14.39
N GLU A 90 14.73 6.07 14.51
CA GLU A 90 13.33 6.13 14.07
C GLU A 90 13.18 5.89 12.56
N VAL A 91 14.09 6.47 11.76
CA VAL A 91 14.14 6.25 10.31
C VAL A 91 14.42 4.77 9.99
N GLU A 92 15.38 4.14 10.66
CA GLU A 92 15.72 2.73 10.45
C GLU A 92 14.56 1.80 10.83
N GLU A 93 13.88 2.08 11.94
CA GLU A 93 12.69 1.35 12.36
C GLU A 93 11.53 1.50 11.39
N GLU A 94 11.27 2.71 10.90
CA GLU A 94 10.22 2.96 9.90
C GLU A 94 10.55 2.28 8.57
N ALA A 95 11.81 2.31 8.13
CA ALA A 95 12.27 1.59 6.95
C ALA A 95 12.01 0.09 7.09
N LYS A 96 12.35 -0.50 8.23
CA LYS A 96 12.09 -1.91 8.55
C LYS A 96 10.59 -2.23 8.54
N ARG A 97 9.75 -1.37 9.13
CA ARG A 97 8.28 -1.53 9.11
C ARG A 97 7.72 -1.53 7.69
N ARG A 98 8.17 -0.60 6.85
CA ARG A 98 7.75 -0.50 5.44
C ARG A 98 8.20 -1.70 4.62
N GLU A 99 9.40 -2.20 4.86
CA GLU A 99 9.89 -3.42 4.22
C GLU A 99 9.04 -4.64 4.63
N GLU A 100 8.72 -4.78 5.92
CA GLU A 100 7.86 -5.84 6.41
C GLU A 100 6.43 -5.73 5.83
N ALA A 101 5.86 -4.53 5.77
CA ALA A 101 4.55 -4.29 5.15
C ALA A 101 4.56 -4.63 3.66
N LYS A 102 5.61 -4.23 2.92
CA LYS A 102 5.81 -4.61 1.50
C LYS A 102 5.93 -6.12 1.35
N ARG A 103 6.67 -6.80 2.24
CA ARG A 103 6.81 -8.26 2.24
C ARG A 103 5.47 -8.95 2.47
N LYS A 104 4.73 -8.57 3.53
CA LYS A 104 3.39 -9.10 3.83
C LYS A 104 2.42 -8.88 2.67
N LYS A 105 2.44 -7.68 2.06
CA LYS A 105 1.64 -7.38 0.87
C LYS A 105 1.99 -8.30 -0.30
N LYS A 106 3.29 -8.52 -0.57
CA LYS A 106 3.75 -9.42 -1.63
C LYS A 106 3.33 -10.88 -1.36
N GLU A 107 3.46 -11.35 -0.12
CA GLU A 107 3.00 -12.68 0.31
C GLU A 107 1.49 -12.82 0.12
N MET A 108 0.70 -11.81 0.48
CA MET A 108 -0.75 -11.80 0.26
C MET A 108 -1.11 -11.84 -1.24
N ILE A 109 -0.42 -11.07 -2.08
CA ILE A 109 -0.59 -11.11 -3.55
C ILE A 109 -0.28 -12.52 -4.07
N GLN A 110 0.83 -13.12 -3.63
CA GLN A 110 1.23 -14.46 -4.05
C GLN A 110 0.23 -15.54 -3.61
N ASN A 111 -0.25 -15.46 -2.37
CA ASN A 111 -1.22 -16.40 -1.82
C ASN A 111 -2.57 -16.29 -2.55
N MET A 112 -3.07 -15.08 -2.81
CA MET A 112 -4.31 -14.92 -3.56
C MET A 112 -4.18 -15.31 -5.03
N ALA A 113 -3.04 -15.04 -5.67
CA ALA A 113 -2.77 -15.55 -7.01
C ALA A 113 -2.77 -17.09 -7.04
N ALA A 114 -2.18 -17.74 -6.02
CA ALA A 114 -2.20 -19.19 -5.87
C ALA A 114 -3.61 -19.74 -5.59
N GLU A 115 -4.41 -19.03 -4.78
CA GLU A 115 -5.79 -19.41 -4.48
C GLU A 115 -6.68 -19.33 -5.72
N LYS A 116 -6.63 -18.23 -6.49
CA LYS A 116 -7.36 -18.10 -7.77
C LYS A 116 -6.99 -19.21 -8.75
N ARG A 117 -5.70 -19.57 -8.82
CA ARG A 117 -5.23 -20.69 -9.64
C ARG A 117 -5.84 -22.02 -9.20
N ASN A 118 -6.13 -22.19 -7.92
CA ASN A 118 -6.80 -23.37 -7.37
C ASN A 118 -8.34 -23.31 -7.50
N GLN A 119 -8.96 -22.13 -7.45
CA GLN A 119 -10.42 -21.99 -7.65
C GLN A 119 -10.83 -22.17 -9.11
N ALA A 120 -9.99 -21.71 -10.06
CA ALA A 120 -10.23 -21.92 -11.48
C ALA A 120 -10.19 -23.41 -11.89
N THR A 121 -9.81 -24.33 -10.99
CA THR A 121 -9.81 -25.77 -11.27
C THR A 121 -11.19 -26.41 -11.18
N GLY A 122 -12.00 -26.24 -12.23
CA GLY A 122 -13.10 -27.15 -12.59
C GLY A 122 -12.53 -28.52 -13.00
N TRP A 123 -11.94 -29.24 -12.04
CA TRP A 123 -11.21 -30.49 -12.25
C TRP A 123 -12.03 -31.53 -13.01
N PHE A 124 -13.33 -31.62 -12.70
CA PHE A 124 -14.24 -32.61 -13.28
C PHE A 124 -14.45 -32.39 -14.79
N ALA A 125 -14.76 -31.17 -15.23
CA ALA A 125 -14.93 -30.84 -16.64
C ALA A 125 -13.64 -31.10 -17.45
N ARG A 126 -12.48 -30.91 -16.81
CA ARG A 126 -11.15 -31.05 -17.46
C ARG A 126 -10.69 -32.49 -17.57
N CYS A 127 -10.88 -33.29 -16.51
CA CYS A 127 -10.68 -34.73 -16.58
C CYS A 127 -11.61 -35.34 -17.63
N PHE A 128 -12.86 -34.90 -17.69
CA PHE A 128 -13.81 -35.34 -18.69
C PHE A 128 -13.36 -34.99 -20.12
N SER A 129 -12.97 -33.74 -20.39
CA SER A 129 -12.43 -33.36 -21.71
C SER A 129 -11.19 -34.16 -22.10
N PHE A 130 -10.24 -34.38 -21.18
CA PHE A 130 -9.04 -35.16 -21.47
C PHE A 130 -9.36 -36.64 -21.76
N VAL A 131 -10.23 -37.26 -20.95
CA VAL A 131 -10.64 -38.64 -21.17
C VAL A 131 -11.37 -38.78 -22.50
N CYS A 132 -12.36 -37.94 -22.77
CA CYS A 132 -13.18 -38.02 -23.97
C CYS A 132 -12.42 -37.70 -25.26
N LEU A 133 -11.48 -36.73 -25.22
CA LEU A 133 -10.84 -36.20 -26.42
C LEU A 133 -9.43 -36.75 -26.67
N CYS A 134 -8.76 -37.31 -25.65
CA CYS A 134 -7.42 -37.90 -25.82
C CYS A 134 -7.43 -39.42 -25.61
N LEU A 135 -7.94 -39.90 -24.48
CA LEU A 135 -7.83 -41.32 -24.12
C LEU A 135 -8.72 -42.20 -25.01
N ILE A 136 -9.97 -41.82 -25.26
CA ILE A 136 -10.88 -42.61 -26.10
C ILE A 136 -10.35 -42.74 -27.55
N PRO A 137 -9.93 -41.68 -28.25
CA PRO A 137 -9.38 -41.83 -29.60
C PRO A 137 -8.06 -42.61 -29.63
N ALA A 138 -7.15 -42.37 -28.67
CA ALA A 138 -5.86 -43.06 -28.63
C ALA A 138 -6.02 -44.56 -28.36
N THR A 139 -6.89 -44.93 -27.42
CA THR A 139 -7.24 -46.34 -27.16
C THR A 139 -7.93 -46.96 -28.37
N GLY A 140 -8.78 -46.22 -29.08
CA GLY A 140 -9.35 -46.63 -30.36
C GLY A 140 -8.28 -46.97 -31.41
N VAL A 141 -7.27 -46.12 -31.59
CA VAL A 141 -6.15 -46.37 -32.53
C VAL A 141 -5.38 -47.63 -32.15
N VAL A 142 -5.03 -47.78 -30.87
CA VAL A 142 -4.29 -48.94 -30.37
C VAL A 142 -5.12 -50.22 -30.54
N TYR A 143 -6.40 -50.20 -30.16
CA TYR A 143 -7.31 -51.32 -30.32
C TYR A 143 -7.42 -51.75 -31.79
N LEU A 144 -7.68 -50.78 -32.69
CA LEU A 144 -7.77 -51.05 -34.11
C LEU A 144 -6.45 -51.59 -34.68
N SER A 145 -5.29 -51.21 -34.13
CA SER A 145 -3.98 -51.68 -34.60
C SER A 145 -3.66 -53.15 -34.28
N THR A 146 -4.40 -53.77 -33.37
CA THR A 146 -4.19 -55.19 -33.03
C THR A 146 -4.70 -56.15 -34.11
N PHE A 147 -5.63 -55.72 -34.97
CA PHE A 147 -6.25 -56.54 -35.99
C PHE A 147 -5.53 -56.44 -37.35
N PRO A 148 -4.98 -57.55 -37.90
CA PRO A 148 -4.39 -57.56 -39.23
C PRO A 148 -5.48 -57.44 -40.31
N PRO A 149 -5.29 -56.62 -41.36
CA PRO A 149 -6.26 -56.52 -42.44
C PRO A 149 -6.27 -57.81 -43.27
N LYS A 150 -7.40 -58.51 -43.32
CA LYS A 150 -7.59 -59.69 -44.18
C LYS A 150 -7.98 -59.33 -45.63
N SER A 151 -8.24 -58.05 -45.92
CA SER A 151 -8.65 -57.58 -47.24
C SER A 151 -8.20 -56.14 -47.50
N SER A 152 -8.11 -55.77 -48.77
CA SER A 152 -7.81 -54.40 -49.22
C SER A 152 -8.85 -53.39 -48.73
N VAL A 153 -10.12 -53.78 -48.65
CA VAL A 153 -11.22 -52.95 -48.13
C VAL A 153 -10.99 -52.62 -46.66
N MET A 154 -10.61 -53.60 -45.83
CA MET A 154 -10.28 -53.33 -44.42
C MET A 154 -9.06 -52.43 -44.28
N ALA A 155 -8.00 -52.66 -45.07
CA ALA A 155 -6.80 -51.81 -45.06
C ALA A 155 -7.14 -50.35 -45.43
N ALA A 156 -8.05 -50.14 -46.40
CA ALA A 156 -8.54 -48.83 -46.79
C ALA A 156 -9.38 -48.16 -45.67
N CYS A 157 -10.32 -48.89 -45.05
CA CYS A 157 -11.11 -48.38 -43.93
C CYS A 157 -10.23 -48.00 -42.73
N PHE A 158 -9.17 -48.77 -42.45
CA PHE A 158 -8.21 -48.44 -41.39
C PHE A 158 -7.38 -47.21 -41.72
N ALA A 159 -6.86 -47.07 -42.95
CA ALA A 159 -6.16 -45.85 -43.36
C ALA A 159 -7.08 -44.62 -43.30
N ALA A 160 -8.32 -44.75 -43.79
CA ALA A 160 -9.31 -43.69 -43.82
C ALA A 160 -9.79 -43.27 -42.42
N SER A 161 -9.82 -44.17 -41.44
CA SER A 161 -10.16 -43.85 -40.03
C SER A 161 -8.97 -43.30 -39.24
N THR A 162 -7.74 -43.68 -39.61
CA THR A 162 -6.52 -43.19 -38.94
C THR A 162 -6.27 -41.71 -39.26
N VAL A 163 -6.52 -41.27 -40.49
CA VAL A 163 -6.35 -39.86 -40.90
C VAL A 163 -7.17 -38.86 -40.04
N PRO A 164 -8.49 -39.01 -39.83
CA PRO A 164 -9.27 -38.11 -38.99
C PRO A 164 -8.95 -38.25 -37.49
N ILE A 165 -8.47 -39.41 -37.03
CA ILE A 165 -8.01 -39.53 -35.63
C ILE A 165 -6.68 -38.80 -35.44
N CYS A 166 -5.73 -38.95 -36.37
CA CYS A 166 -4.49 -38.17 -36.37
C CYS A 166 -4.76 -36.67 -36.54
N GLY A 167 -5.73 -36.31 -37.39
CA GLY A 167 -6.19 -34.94 -37.60
C GLY A 167 -6.82 -34.36 -36.34
N SER A 168 -7.72 -35.09 -35.67
CA SER A 168 -8.35 -34.64 -34.42
C SER A 168 -7.37 -34.56 -33.25
N LEU A 169 -6.42 -35.50 -33.13
CA LEU A 169 -5.32 -35.41 -32.16
C LEU A 169 -4.42 -34.20 -32.44
N SER A 170 -4.11 -33.94 -33.71
CA SER A 170 -3.30 -32.77 -34.12
C SER A 170 -4.05 -31.46 -33.89
N CYS A 171 -5.32 -31.39 -34.27
CA CYS A 171 -6.20 -30.26 -33.99
C CYS A 171 -6.38 -30.05 -32.49
N TRP A 172 -6.49 -31.11 -31.69
CA TRP A 172 -6.61 -31.00 -30.23
C TRP A 172 -5.32 -30.48 -29.61
N VAL A 173 -4.16 -31.02 -30.00
CA VAL A 173 -2.85 -30.49 -29.57
C VAL A 173 -2.70 -29.03 -30.01
N ALA A 174 -3.21 -28.66 -31.20
CA ALA A 174 -3.23 -27.28 -31.67
C ALA A 174 -4.20 -26.40 -30.88
N ILE A 175 -5.39 -26.86 -30.52
CA ILE A 175 -6.38 -26.10 -29.72
C ILE A 175 -5.88 -25.93 -28.28
N VAL A 176 -5.35 -26.99 -27.67
CA VAL A 176 -4.76 -26.94 -26.32
C VAL A 176 -3.45 -26.13 -26.31
N GLY A 177 -2.73 -26.10 -27.43
CA GLY A 177 -1.48 -25.35 -27.58
C GLY A 177 -1.64 -23.90 -28.06
N SER A 178 -2.73 -23.56 -28.75
CA SER A 178 -2.96 -22.26 -29.37
C SER A 178 -4.11 -21.54 -28.68
N ASN A 179 -3.76 -20.68 -27.73
CA ASN A 179 -4.75 -19.82 -27.06
C ASN A 179 -5.09 -18.56 -27.86
N LYS A 180 -4.71 -18.48 -29.14
CA LYS A 180 -4.90 -17.28 -29.98
C LYS A 180 -6.36 -16.99 -30.33
N TYR A 181 -7.26 -17.95 -30.13
CA TYR A 181 -8.66 -17.85 -30.56
C TYR A 181 -9.65 -17.50 -29.43
N GLY A 182 -9.18 -17.04 -28.26
CA GLY A 182 -10.09 -16.61 -27.19
C GLY A 182 -10.98 -17.72 -26.60
N LEU A 183 -10.75 -18.99 -26.96
CA LEU A 183 -11.29 -20.17 -26.29
C LEU A 183 -10.56 -20.39 -24.95
N GLY A 184 -10.57 -19.37 -24.08
CA GLY A 184 -9.90 -19.33 -22.77
C GLY A 184 -10.50 -20.27 -21.71
N VAL A 185 -11.14 -21.36 -22.10
CA VAL A 185 -11.99 -22.16 -21.20
C VAL A 185 -11.20 -23.26 -20.47
N LEU A 186 -9.99 -23.63 -20.92
CA LEU A 186 -9.25 -24.78 -20.36
C LEU A 186 -7.88 -24.42 -19.80
N THR A 187 -7.82 -23.54 -18.80
CA THR A 187 -6.60 -23.26 -18.03
C THR A 187 -6.34 -24.35 -16.98
N PHE A 188 -5.55 -25.39 -17.29
CA PHE A 188 -5.35 -26.58 -16.42
C PHE A 188 -4.68 -26.33 -15.04
N GLY A 189 -4.41 -25.08 -14.66
CA GLY A 189 -3.93 -24.66 -13.36
C GLY A 189 -2.65 -25.39 -12.94
N LYS A 190 -2.55 -25.80 -11.68
CA LYS A 190 -1.38 -26.52 -11.12
C LYS A 190 -1.02 -27.83 -11.83
N HIS A 191 -1.93 -28.40 -12.61
CA HIS A 191 -1.72 -29.67 -13.31
C HIS A 191 -1.41 -29.49 -14.80
N GLU A 192 -1.34 -28.25 -15.29
CA GLU A 192 -1.11 -27.99 -16.71
C GLU A 192 0.16 -28.65 -17.24
N ALA A 193 1.26 -28.58 -16.49
CA ALA A 193 2.50 -29.25 -16.86
C ALA A 193 2.30 -30.77 -16.99
N ARG A 194 1.58 -31.40 -16.06
CA ARG A 194 1.30 -32.85 -16.07
C ARG A 194 0.39 -33.23 -17.22
N TYR A 195 -0.64 -32.43 -17.51
CA TYR A 195 -1.56 -32.65 -18.63
C TYR A 195 -0.87 -32.49 -19.98
N ARG A 196 -0.04 -31.46 -20.15
CA ARG A 196 0.78 -31.28 -21.36
C ARG A 196 1.73 -32.45 -21.55
N TRP A 197 2.37 -32.92 -20.48
CA TRP A 197 3.21 -34.13 -20.51
C TRP A 197 2.42 -35.38 -20.89
N ALA A 198 1.28 -35.64 -20.25
CA ALA A 198 0.42 -36.79 -20.54
C ALA A 198 -0.12 -36.75 -21.97
N SER A 199 -0.55 -35.59 -22.45
CA SER A 199 -1.01 -35.39 -23.84
C SER A 199 0.11 -35.63 -24.85
N ARG A 200 1.33 -35.12 -24.59
CA ARG A 200 2.51 -35.37 -25.44
C ARG A 200 2.89 -36.85 -25.46
N LEU A 201 2.91 -37.51 -24.29
CA LEU A 201 3.19 -38.93 -24.18
C LEU A 201 2.14 -39.75 -24.95
N THR A 202 0.86 -39.44 -24.78
CA THR A 202 -0.23 -40.13 -25.47
C THR A 202 -0.15 -39.93 -26.98
N GLY A 203 0.14 -38.71 -27.44
CA GLY A 203 0.36 -38.41 -28.86
C GLY A 203 1.58 -39.15 -29.43
N GLY A 204 2.68 -39.20 -28.69
CA GLY A 204 3.88 -39.96 -29.07
C GLY A 204 3.63 -41.46 -29.19
N LEU A 205 2.89 -42.04 -28.24
CA LEU A 205 2.49 -43.45 -28.27
C LEU A 205 1.54 -43.75 -29.45
N ALA A 206 0.58 -42.86 -29.73
CA ALA A 206 -0.30 -43.00 -30.89
C ALA A 206 0.48 -42.96 -32.21
N MET A 207 1.46 -42.06 -32.32
CA MET A 207 2.35 -41.98 -33.47
C MET A 207 3.20 -43.25 -33.65
N ALA A 208 3.78 -43.76 -32.57
CA ALA A 208 4.51 -45.02 -32.59
C ALA A 208 3.62 -46.18 -33.05
N ALA A 209 2.36 -46.24 -32.59
CA ALA A 209 1.39 -47.24 -33.02
C ALA A 209 1.05 -47.13 -34.52
N VAL A 210 0.90 -45.90 -35.03
CA VAL A 210 0.67 -45.63 -36.46
C VAL A 210 1.87 -46.08 -37.31
N VAL A 211 3.09 -45.75 -36.90
CA VAL A 211 4.32 -46.18 -37.60
C VAL A 211 4.44 -47.70 -37.60
N TYR A 212 4.30 -48.33 -36.43
CA TYR A 212 4.32 -49.79 -36.28
C TYR A 212 3.30 -50.46 -37.23
N ARG A 213 2.08 -49.90 -37.29
CA ARG A 213 1.03 -50.43 -38.16
C ARG A 213 1.34 -50.23 -39.64
N SER A 214 1.85 -49.07 -40.05
CA SER A 214 2.24 -48.83 -41.44
C SER A 214 3.31 -49.83 -41.89
N VAL A 215 4.30 -50.13 -41.04
CA VAL A 215 5.31 -51.16 -41.30
C VAL A 215 4.67 -52.54 -41.44
N ARG A 216 3.77 -52.91 -40.52
CA ARG A 216 3.08 -54.21 -40.55
C ARG A 216 2.17 -54.37 -41.77
N ASN A 217 1.43 -53.33 -42.15
CA ASN A 217 0.60 -53.34 -43.36
C ASN A 217 1.45 -53.47 -44.63
N ALA A 218 2.63 -52.81 -44.68
CA ALA A 218 3.57 -52.97 -45.79
C ALA A 218 4.07 -54.42 -45.90
N GLN A 219 4.39 -55.07 -44.77
CA GLN A 219 4.78 -56.48 -44.73
C GLN A 219 3.69 -57.43 -45.24
N HIS A 220 2.40 -57.06 -45.07
CA HIS A 220 1.25 -57.83 -45.58
C HIS A 220 0.85 -57.47 -47.03
N GLY A 221 1.66 -56.68 -47.75
CA GLY A 221 1.40 -56.31 -49.15
C GLY A 221 0.57 -55.04 -49.35
N PHE A 222 0.24 -54.32 -48.27
CA PHE A 222 -0.56 -53.08 -48.30
C PHE A 222 0.30 -51.82 -48.07
N TRP A 223 1.46 -51.74 -48.73
CA TRP A 223 2.45 -50.66 -48.56
C TRP A 223 1.90 -49.25 -48.85
N TRP A 224 0.92 -49.13 -49.75
CA TRP A 224 0.27 -47.87 -50.11
C TRP A 224 -0.46 -47.19 -48.94
N THR A 225 -0.81 -47.94 -47.88
CA THR A 225 -1.39 -47.35 -46.66
C THR A 225 -0.43 -46.39 -45.95
N ALA A 226 0.88 -46.62 -46.05
CA ALA A 226 1.89 -45.71 -45.50
C ALA A 226 1.92 -44.36 -46.22
N LEU A 227 1.67 -44.34 -47.54
CA LEU A 227 1.62 -43.10 -48.33
C LEU A 227 0.43 -42.21 -47.94
N ILE A 228 -0.65 -42.80 -47.46
CA ILE A 228 -1.83 -42.07 -46.99
C ILE A 228 -1.60 -41.53 -45.57
N VAL A 229 -1.01 -42.34 -44.70
CA VAL A 229 -0.96 -42.07 -43.26
C VAL A 229 0.28 -41.27 -42.83
N CYS A 230 1.44 -41.51 -43.44
CA CYS A 230 2.70 -40.84 -43.06
C CYS A 230 2.68 -39.32 -43.27
N PRO A 231 2.18 -38.76 -44.40
CA PRO A 231 2.12 -37.30 -44.58
C PRO A 231 1.26 -36.62 -43.51
N ALA A 232 0.11 -37.20 -43.16
CA ALA A 232 -0.76 -36.70 -42.11
C ALA A 232 -0.06 -36.69 -40.73
N ALA A 233 0.70 -37.76 -40.43
CA ALA A 233 1.49 -37.89 -39.22
C ALA A 233 2.66 -36.88 -39.15
N PHE A 234 3.40 -36.67 -40.26
CA PHE A 234 4.55 -35.76 -40.31
C PHE A 234 4.15 -34.29 -40.27
N CYS A 235 3.08 -33.90 -40.98
CA CYS A 235 2.55 -32.54 -40.94
C CYS A 235 2.07 -32.15 -39.52
N GLY A 236 1.51 -33.09 -38.76
CA GLY A 236 1.14 -32.89 -37.36
C GLY A 236 2.32 -32.70 -36.40
N CYS A 237 3.48 -33.32 -36.66
CA CYS A 237 4.62 -33.29 -35.73
C CYS A 237 5.58 -32.10 -35.97
N PHE A 238 5.95 -31.83 -37.22
CA PHE A 238 7.01 -30.85 -37.52
C PHE A 238 6.53 -29.39 -37.50
N ALA A 239 5.29 -29.12 -37.90
CA ALA A 239 4.75 -27.77 -37.90
C ALA A 239 4.53 -27.21 -36.48
N TRP A 240 4.41 -28.07 -35.47
CA TRP A 240 3.86 -27.67 -34.18
C TRP A 240 4.86 -27.64 -33.02
N CYS A 241 5.98 -28.36 -33.08
CA CYS A 241 6.92 -28.43 -31.96
C CYS A 241 7.55 -27.05 -31.59
N PRO A 242 8.11 -26.26 -32.53
CA PRO A 242 8.73 -24.97 -32.19
C PRO A 242 7.70 -23.89 -31.85
N VAL A 243 6.56 -23.89 -32.54
CA VAL A 243 5.46 -22.94 -32.33
C VAL A 243 4.81 -23.18 -30.98
N ALA A 244 4.54 -24.43 -30.61
CA ALA A 244 3.95 -24.78 -29.32
C ALA A 244 4.85 -24.40 -28.14
N LEU A 245 6.18 -24.55 -28.25
CA LEU A 245 7.09 -24.14 -27.18
C LEU A 245 7.14 -22.62 -26.99
N ARG A 246 7.18 -21.83 -28.07
CA ARG A 246 7.17 -20.37 -27.99
C ARG A 246 5.83 -19.83 -27.49
N VAL A 247 4.71 -20.36 -27.99
CA VAL A 247 3.35 -19.96 -27.56
C VAL A 247 3.12 -20.36 -26.09
N ALA A 248 3.56 -21.55 -25.67
CA ALA A 248 3.46 -22.00 -24.29
C ALA A 248 4.23 -21.10 -23.31
N HIS A 249 5.46 -20.72 -23.64
CA HIS A 249 6.28 -19.85 -22.80
C HIS A 249 5.70 -18.43 -22.72
N TRP A 250 5.32 -17.85 -23.86
CA TRP A 250 4.71 -16.51 -23.89
C TRP A 250 3.40 -16.49 -23.10
N HIS A 251 2.57 -17.52 -23.25
CA HIS A 251 1.30 -17.61 -22.55
C HIS A 251 1.46 -17.81 -21.03
N GLN A 252 2.39 -18.66 -20.60
CA GLN A 252 2.66 -18.82 -19.18
C GLN A 252 3.08 -17.49 -18.54
N LYS A 253 3.90 -16.69 -19.24
CA LYS A 253 4.29 -15.36 -18.80
C LYS A 253 3.09 -14.41 -18.73
N THR A 254 2.26 -14.33 -19.77
CA THR A 254 1.10 -13.42 -19.80
C THR A 254 0.01 -13.81 -18.81
N THR A 255 -0.26 -15.10 -18.63
CA THR A 255 -1.21 -15.57 -17.60
C THR A 255 -0.70 -15.26 -16.21
N LEU A 256 0.59 -15.47 -15.92
CA LEU A 256 1.16 -15.16 -14.61
C LEU A 256 1.16 -13.65 -14.32
N GLU A 257 1.46 -12.82 -15.33
CA GLU A 257 1.35 -11.35 -15.23
C GLU A 257 -0.10 -10.90 -15.02
N TRP A 258 -1.06 -11.50 -15.72
CA TRP A 258 -2.48 -11.19 -15.55
C TRP A 258 -3.00 -11.64 -14.18
N GLU A 259 -2.68 -12.86 -13.73
CA GLU A 259 -3.02 -13.37 -12.40
C GLU A 259 -2.42 -12.47 -11.32
N HIS A 260 -1.16 -12.07 -11.48
CA HIS A 260 -0.48 -11.16 -10.57
C HIS A 260 -1.15 -9.78 -10.57
N THR A 261 -1.53 -9.24 -11.72
CA THR A 261 -2.24 -7.94 -11.83
C THR A 261 -3.62 -8.01 -11.18
N GLN A 262 -4.36 -9.10 -11.39
CA GLN A 262 -5.66 -9.32 -10.75
C GLN A 262 -5.53 -9.50 -9.23
N ALA A 263 -4.53 -10.25 -8.78
CA ALA A 263 -4.24 -10.41 -7.36
C ALA A 263 -3.75 -9.10 -6.74
N GLN A 264 -2.99 -8.27 -7.47
CA GLN A 264 -2.62 -6.93 -7.05
C GLN A 264 -3.82 -6.01 -6.91
N ARG A 265 -4.74 -6.02 -7.88
CA ARG A 265 -5.99 -5.27 -7.80
C ARG A 265 -6.84 -5.73 -6.62
N GLU A 266 -6.97 -7.04 -6.41
CA GLU A 266 -7.74 -7.56 -5.29
C GLU A 266 -7.06 -7.30 -3.94
N VAL A 267 -5.74 -7.44 -3.83
CA VAL A 267 -4.99 -7.01 -2.64
C VAL A 267 -5.20 -5.52 -2.43
N GLY A 268 -5.09 -4.69 -3.46
CA GLY A 268 -5.35 -3.25 -3.37
C GLY A 268 -6.75 -2.96 -2.85
N ASN A 269 -7.76 -3.67 -3.38
CA ASN A 269 -9.15 -3.60 -2.94
C ASN A 269 -9.38 -4.18 -1.53
N ARG A 270 -8.47 -4.98 -0.97
CA ARG A 270 -8.57 -5.50 0.41
C ARG A 270 -7.70 -4.73 1.41
N THR A 271 -6.61 -4.10 0.95
CA THR A 271 -5.59 -3.45 1.81
C THR A 271 -5.70 -1.94 1.83
N ILE A 272 -6.24 -1.32 0.78
CA ILE A 272 -6.32 0.14 0.67
C ILE A 272 -7.77 0.62 0.64
N ARG A 273 -8.70 -0.16 0.04
CA ARG A 273 -10.13 0.13 0.16
C ARG A 273 -10.56 -0.23 1.58
N PHE A 274 -10.79 0.80 2.36
CA PHE A 274 -11.43 0.69 3.66
C PHE A 274 -12.74 1.45 3.54
N GLU A 275 -13.85 0.73 3.47
CA GLU A 275 -15.19 1.32 3.36
C GLU A 275 -15.72 1.81 4.72
N GLY A 276 -14.91 1.66 5.77
CA GLY A 276 -15.39 1.68 7.14
C GLY A 276 -16.11 0.39 7.50
N SER A 277 -16.03 0.02 8.77
CA SER A 277 -16.87 -1.01 9.36
C SER A 277 -17.20 -0.56 10.77
N VAL A 278 -18.47 -0.26 11.00
CA VAL A 278 -18.96 0.18 12.30
C VAL A 278 -19.50 -1.00 13.06
N ILE A 279 -18.91 -1.26 14.23
CA ILE A 279 -19.36 -2.30 15.15
C ILE A 279 -20.54 -1.74 15.94
N LYS A 280 -21.70 -2.38 15.84
CA LYS A 280 -22.97 -1.90 16.43
C LYS A 280 -23.09 -2.13 17.94
N GLU A 281 -21.97 -2.18 18.66
CA GLU A 281 -21.95 -2.37 20.10
C GLU A 281 -21.89 -1.01 20.82
N GLN A 282 -22.80 -0.83 21.79
CA GLN A 282 -22.96 0.42 22.54
C GLN A 282 -21.67 0.84 23.25
N GLY A 283 -21.32 2.13 23.16
CA GLY A 283 -20.19 2.73 23.86
C GLY A 283 -18.81 2.30 23.36
N ARG A 284 -18.72 1.54 22.26
CA ARG A 284 -17.41 1.22 21.67
C ARG A 284 -16.78 2.46 21.01
N PRO A 285 -15.45 2.65 21.11
CA PRO A 285 -14.75 3.65 20.33
C PRO A 285 -14.90 3.39 18.83
N CYS A 286 -15.17 4.44 18.06
CA CYS A 286 -15.28 4.40 16.61
C CYS A 286 -14.44 5.50 15.99
N VAL A 287 -13.44 5.14 15.20
CA VAL A 287 -12.59 6.12 14.51
C VAL A 287 -13.42 6.83 13.45
N ALA A 288 -13.76 8.09 13.72
CA ALA A 288 -14.61 8.91 12.86
C ALA A 288 -13.78 9.64 11.80
N SER A 289 -12.57 10.08 12.14
CA SER A 289 -11.67 10.76 11.20
C SER A 289 -10.22 10.39 11.47
N TRP A 290 -9.44 10.16 10.41
CA TRP A 290 -8.04 9.77 10.51
C TRP A 290 -7.10 10.55 9.56
N PRO A 291 -5.92 10.96 10.02
CA PRO A 291 -4.98 11.71 9.22
C PRO A 291 -4.25 10.81 8.22
N GLY A 292 -4.62 10.91 6.94
CA GLY A 292 -4.08 10.06 5.87
C GLY A 292 -2.54 10.08 5.70
N LYS A 293 -1.85 11.12 6.20
CA LYS A 293 -0.36 11.14 6.21
C LYS A 293 0.26 10.10 7.15
N TYR A 294 -0.49 9.58 8.11
CA TYR A 294 -0.03 8.56 9.07
C TYR A 294 -0.56 7.16 8.70
N ALA A 295 -0.35 6.75 7.44
CA ALA A 295 -0.77 5.42 6.97
C ALA A 295 -0.12 4.27 7.78
N ALA A 296 1.14 4.43 8.21
CA ALA A 296 1.81 3.43 9.05
C ALA A 296 1.16 3.29 10.43
N ALA A 297 0.70 4.40 11.03
CA ALA A 297 -0.02 4.37 12.30
C ALA A 297 -1.42 3.77 12.13
N TRP A 298 -2.09 4.01 11.00
CA TRP A 298 -3.34 3.35 10.65
C TRP A 298 -3.17 1.83 10.56
N ASP A 299 -2.13 1.37 9.86
CA ASP A 299 -1.80 -0.06 9.78
C ASP A 299 -1.52 -0.64 11.17
N ALA A 300 -0.89 0.12 12.06
CA ALA A 300 -0.65 -0.28 13.45
C ALA A 300 -1.96 -0.42 14.24
N LEU A 301 -2.87 0.56 14.15
CA LEU A 301 -4.21 0.50 14.74
C LEU A 301 -4.98 -0.73 14.26
N VAL A 302 -5.09 -0.90 12.94
CA VAL A 302 -5.85 -2.01 12.34
C VAL A 302 -5.20 -3.36 12.67
N SER A 303 -3.86 -3.46 12.68
CA SER A 303 -3.18 -4.71 13.00
C SER A 303 -3.28 -5.13 14.46
N GLN A 304 -3.38 -4.17 15.39
CA GLN A 304 -3.65 -4.46 16.81
C GLN A 304 -5.10 -4.92 17.03
N SER A 305 -6.01 -4.53 16.13
CA SER A 305 -7.45 -4.83 16.22
C SER A 305 -7.90 -6.15 15.61
N ARG A 306 -6.98 -7.06 15.26
CA ARG A 306 -7.19 -8.22 14.37
C ARG A 306 -8.29 -9.21 14.76
N ASP A 307 -8.88 -9.07 15.94
CA ASP A 307 -10.10 -9.79 16.33
C ASP A 307 -11.39 -9.09 15.84
N GLY A 308 -11.28 -8.08 14.97
CA GLY A 308 -12.41 -7.32 14.43
C GLY A 308 -12.94 -6.26 15.39
N ASP A 309 -12.10 -5.80 16.32
CA ASP A 309 -12.52 -4.95 17.43
C ASP A 309 -12.46 -3.44 17.16
N VAL A 310 -11.79 -3.01 16.09
CA VAL A 310 -11.78 -1.59 15.70
C VAL A 310 -13.02 -1.28 14.87
N SER A 311 -13.92 -0.50 15.48
CA SER A 311 -14.95 0.21 14.76
C SER A 311 -14.34 1.44 14.10
N ALA A 312 -14.55 1.63 12.80
CA ALA A 312 -14.08 2.83 12.11
C ALA A 312 -15.04 3.21 10.99
N ALA A 313 -15.41 4.49 10.97
CA ALA A 313 -16.27 5.08 9.96
C ALA A 313 -15.48 5.68 8.78
N VAL A 314 -14.16 5.86 8.94
CA VAL A 314 -13.25 6.42 7.92
C VAL A 314 -13.38 5.65 6.61
N VAL A 315 -13.39 6.37 5.49
CA VAL A 315 -13.46 5.77 4.16
C VAL A 315 -12.24 6.17 3.33
N PHE A 316 -11.53 5.19 2.80
CA PHE A 316 -10.43 5.38 1.84
C PHE A 316 -10.82 4.73 0.51
N LEU A 317 -11.03 5.55 -0.54
CA LEU A 317 -11.29 5.09 -1.91
C LEU A 317 -10.03 5.26 -2.78
N PRO A 318 -9.19 4.22 -2.92
CA PRO A 318 -8.02 4.30 -3.79
C PRO A 318 -8.40 4.39 -5.27
N GLU A 319 -7.46 4.91 -6.07
CA GLU A 319 -7.59 4.90 -7.53
C GLU A 319 -7.82 3.48 -8.07
N GLY A 320 -8.80 3.33 -8.96
CA GLY A 320 -9.15 2.07 -9.59
C GLY A 320 -10.22 1.24 -8.88
N THR A 321 -10.81 1.71 -7.78
CA THR A 321 -12.05 1.14 -7.23
C THR A 321 -13.25 1.57 -8.06
N ASP A 322 -14.33 0.79 -8.02
CA ASP A 322 -15.58 1.09 -8.75
C ASP A 322 -16.21 2.44 -8.35
N ASP A 323 -15.94 2.90 -7.13
CA ASP A 323 -16.43 4.17 -6.59
C ASP A 323 -15.50 5.38 -6.88
N TYR A 324 -14.33 5.15 -7.48
CA TYR A 324 -13.40 6.23 -7.79
C TYR A 324 -13.94 7.09 -8.95
N GLY A 325 -13.97 8.41 -8.76
CA GLY A 325 -14.55 9.34 -9.75
C GLY A 325 -16.07 9.40 -9.72
N VAL A 326 -16.74 8.73 -8.77
CA VAL A 326 -18.20 8.79 -8.62
C VAL A 326 -18.60 9.99 -7.76
N HIS A 327 -19.55 10.77 -8.27
CA HIS A 327 -20.08 11.98 -7.62
C HIS A 327 -21.50 11.75 -7.14
N ASP A 328 -21.74 12.10 -5.88
CA ASP A 328 -23.05 11.96 -5.25
C ASP A 328 -23.73 13.30 -5.11
N ASN A 329 -25.00 13.35 -5.52
CA ASN A 329 -25.82 14.53 -5.37
C ASN A 329 -26.00 14.87 -3.89
N ILE A 330 -25.95 16.16 -3.58
CA ILE A 330 -26.28 16.65 -2.25
C ILE A 330 -27.81 16.57 -2.07
N PRO A 331 -28.31 15.92 -1.01
CA PRO A 331 -29.72 15.95 -0.66
C PRO A 331 -30.22 17.39 -0.46
N THR A 332 -31.39 17.72 -0.99
CA THR A 332 -31.91 19.11 -1.00
C THR A 332 -32.17 19.64 0.41
N ASP A 333 -32.53 18.77 1.34
CA ASP A 333 -32.75 19.04 2.76
C ASP A 333 -31.48 19.46 3.51
N GLU A 334 -30.29 19.17 2.98
CA GLU A 334 -29.03 19.61 3.57
C GLU A 334 -28.79 21.11 3.38
N GLY A 335 -29.48 21.76 2.43
CA GLY A 335 -29.41 23.22 2.24
C GLY A 335 -27.99 23.71 1.91
N LEU A 336 -27.19 22.90 1.21
CA LEU A 336 -25.83 23.23 0.78
C LEU A 336 -25.79 23.59 -0.70
N TYR A 337 -24.83 24.44 -1.05
CA TYR A 337 -24.57 24.80 -2.44
C TYR A 337 -23.72 23.73 -3.14
N GLY A 338 -24.01 23.49 -4.43
CA GLY A 338 -23.28 22.55 -5.29
C GLY A 338 -24.18 21.43 -5.81
N THR A 339 -23.74 20.79 -6.89
CA THR A 339 -24.44 19.61 -7.45
C THR A 339 -24.03 18.33 -6.74
N CYS A 340 -22.81 18.24 -6.21
CA CYS A 340 -22.29 17.10 -5.47
C CYS A 340 -21.45 17.52 -4.26
N TRP A 341 -21.12 16.58 -3.36
CA TRP A 341 -20.35 16.86 -2.15
C TRP A 341 -18.96 17.48 -2.39
N CYS A 342 -18.38 17.36 -3.59
CA CYS A 342 -17.08 18.00 -3.87
C CYS A 342 -17.10 19.52 -3.62
N THR A 343 -18.19 20.22 -3.95
CA THR A 343 -18.27 21.68 -3.78
C THR A 343 -18.17 22.10 -2.31
N PRO A 344 -18.99 21.63 -1.36
CA PRO A 344 -18.84 22.01 0.04
C PRO A 344 -17.53 21.49 0.67
N LEU A 345 -17.01 20.34 0.24
CA LEU A 345 -15.79 19.75 0.81
C LEU A 345 -14.50 20.43 0.32
N TYR A 346 -14.45 20.77 -0.97
CA TYR A 346 -13.22 21.16 -1.65
C TYR A 346 -13.30 22.47 -2.44
N GLY A 347 -14.50 23.04 -2.56
CA GLY A 347 -14.80 24.25 -3.34
C GLY A 347 -15.04 23.99 -4.82
N GLU A 348 -14.65 22.83 -5.34
CA GLU A 348 -14.76 22.46 -6.76
C GLU A 348 -14.90 20.94 -6.93
N GLU A 349 -15.40 20.51 -8.08
CA GLU A 349 -15.48 19.09 -8.46
C GLU A 349 -14.09 18.47 -8.59
N LYS A 350 -13.88 17.32 -7.94
CA LYS A 350 -12.58 16.62 -7.95
C LYS A 350 -12.62 15.35 -8.78
N PRO A 351 -11.57 15.02 -9.55
CA PRO A 351 -11.57 13.88 -10.48
C PRO A 351 -11.68 12.53 -9.78
N TRP A 352 -11.37 12.45 -8.48
CA TRP A 352 -11.51 11.24 -7.67
C TRP A 352 -12.93 11.04 -7.11
N GLY A 353 -13.87 11.96 -7.34
CA GLY A 353 -15.25 11.83 -6.87
C GLY A 353 -15.44 12.20 -5.39
N CYS A 354 -16.70 12.11 -4.95
CA CYS A 354 -17.09 12.35 -3.56
C CYS A 354 -17.98 11.27 -2.95
N ARG A 355 -18.16 10.12 -3.63
CA ARG A 355 -18.86 8.94 -3.09
C ARG A 355 -18.31 8.51 -1.71
N TRP A 356 -17.01 8.65 -1.48
CA TRP A 356 -16.39 8.33 -0.18
C TRP A 356 -17.05 9.07 0.99
N PHE A 357 -17.50 10.31 0.78
CA PHE A 357 -18.11 11.12 1.83
C PHE A 357 -19.53 10.65 2.15
N SER A 358 -20.30 10.20 1.15
CA SER A 358 -21.60 9.57 1.39
C SER A 358 -21.45 8.31 2.24
N ASN A 359 -20.53 7.41 1.86
CA ASN A 359 -20.26 6.19 2.61
C ASN A 359 -19.77 6.50 4.03
N TRP A 360 -18.89 7.49 4.18
CA TRP A 360 -18.43 7.95 5.48
C TRP A 360 -19.58 8.45 6.36
N LYS A 361 -20.49 9.28 5.82
CA LYS A 361 -21.67 9.74 6.56
C LYS A 361 -22.56 8.59 6.99
N GLU A 362 -22.83 7.63 6.11
CA GLU A 362 -23.64 6.44 6.44
C GLU A 362 -23.03 5.64 7.61
N ASN A 363 -21.70 5.52 7.62
CA ASN A 363 -20.99 4.92 8.74
C ASN A 363 -21.12 5.76 10.02
N ILE A 364 -20.96 7.08 9.94
CA ILE A 364 -21.14 7.97 11.10
C ILE A 364 -22.56 7.85 11.66
N GLU A 365 -23.59 7.87 10.82
CA GLU A 365 -24.98 7.69 11.25
C GLU A 365 -25.17 6.33 11.94
N THR A 366 -24.57 5.27 11.41
CA THR A 366 -24.59 3.94 12.03
C THR A 366 -23.89 3.95 13.40
N ALA A 367 -22.77 4.65 13.52
CA ALA A 367 -22.01 4.75 14.76
C ALA A 367 -22.78 5.54 15.83
N VAL A 368 -23.40 6.65 15.45
CA VAL A 368 -24.25 7.46 16.33
C VAL A 368 -25.49 6.69 16.78
N GLN A 369 -26.17 5.98 15.87
CA GLN A 369 -27.32 5.13 16.19
C GLN A 369 -26.96 3.98 17.15
N SER A 370 -25.70 3.52 17.10
CA SER A 370 -25.18 2.50 18.00
C SER A 370 -24.60 3.09 19.29
N GLU A 371 -24.72 4.41 19.51
CA GLU A 371 -24.12 5.15 20.62
C GLU A 371 -22.61 4.87 20.79
N ALA A 372 -21.90 4.74 19.66
CA ALA A 372 -20.46 4.61 19.65
C ALA A 372 -19.79 5.93 20.05
N VAL A 373 -18.62 5.85 20.67
CA VAL A 373 -17.80 7.01 21.02
C VAL A 373 -16.98 7.39 19.80
N LEU A 374 -17.35 8.47 19.11
CA LEU A 374 -16.61 8.94 17.94
C LEU A 374 -15.24 9.49 18.33
N GLU A 375 -14.18 9.06 17.65
CA GLU A 375 -12.81 9.56 17.84
C GLU A 375 -12.31 10.28 16.57
N VAL A 376 -11.77 11.48 16.74
CA VAL A 376 -11.13 12.28 15.68
C VAL A 376 -9.65 12.38 15.99
N TYR A 377 -8.82 11.82 15.11
CA TYR A 377 -7.37 11.84 15.28
C TYR A 377 -6.74 13.08 14.62
N TYR A 378 -5.97 13.81 15.40
CA TYR A 378 -5.20 14.99 15.01
C TYR A 378 -3.74 14.65 14.75
N PHE A 379 -3.04 15.54 14.06
CA PHE A 379 -1.58 15.46 13.92
C PHE A 379 -0.92 15.58 15.30
N VAL A 380 0.30 15.03 15.40
CA VAL A 380 1.12 15.06 16.62
C VAL A 380 1.22 16.48 17.17
N GLU A 381 0.86 16.67 18.45
CA GLU A 381 0.87 17.94 19.18
C GLU A 381 -0.08 19.03 18.62
N HIS A 382 -1.07 18.64 17.83
CA HIS A 382 -2.03 19.55 17.19
C HIS A 382 -3.50 19.22 17.50
N VAL A 383 -3.76 18.56 18.63
CA VAL A 383 -5.13 18.30 19.12
C VAL A 383 -5.91 19.62 19.23
N GLY A 384 -7.12 19.64 18.67
CA GLY A 384 -8.00 20.81 18.66
C GLY A 384 -7.63 21.91 17.64
N ARG A 385 -6.51 21.77 16.92
CA ARG A 385 -6.07 22.74 15.91
C ARG A 385 -6.47 22.33 14.50
N GLY A 386 -6.51 23.31 13.60
CA GLY A 386 -6.78 23.05 12.20
C GLY A 386 -8.25 22.80 11.86
N LYS A 387 -9.19 23.15 12.73
CA LYS A 387 -10.62 23.17 12.38
C LYS A 387 -10.93 24.30 11.40
N VAL A 388 -12.02 24.14 10.67
CA VAL A 388 -12.56 25.16 9.76
C VAL A 388 -13.70 25.88 10.46
N ALA A 389 -14.00 27.12 10.08
CA ALA A 389 -15.01 27.92 10.81
C ALA A 389 -16.42 27.32 10.75
N SER A 390 -16.75 26.63 9.65
CA SER A 390 -18.00 25.90 9.47
C SER A 390 -17.88 24.94 8.29
N PHE A 391 -18.82 24.00 8.16
CA PHE A 391 -18.87 23.10 6.99
C PHE A 391 -19.02 23.87 5.66
N ASN A 392 -19.71 25.01 5.66
CA ASN A 392 -19.86 25.85 4.47
C ASN A 392 -18.55 26.54 4.07
N ALA A 393 -17.64 26.79 5.03
CA ALA A 393 -16.35 27.42 4.76
C ALA A 393 -15.26 26.42 4.31
N ALA A 394 -15.50 25.11 4.49
CA ALA A 394 -14.51 24.07 4.21
C ALA A 394 -14.01 24.11 2.75
N GLY A 395 -14.92 24.28 1.79
CA GLY A 395 -14.60 24.37 0.38
C GLY A 395 -13.71 25.56 0.02
N ASP A 396 -14.07 26.76 0.49
CA ASP A 396 -13.31 28.00 0.22
C ASP A 396 -11.92 27.94 0.85
N GLU A 397 -11.83 27.45 2.08
CA GLU A 397 -10.56 27.25 2.77
C GLU A 397 -9.69 26.20 2.09
N ASN A 398 -10.29 25.13 1.55
CA ASN A 398 -9.57 24.16 0.73
C ASN A 398 -9.00 24.80 -0.55
N LEU A 399 -9.78 25.61 -1.28
CA LEU A 399 -9.28 26.34 -2.45
C LEU A 399 -8.13 27.29 -2.10
N LYS A 400 -8.22 27.97 -0.96
CA LYS A 400 -7.14 28.82 -0.45
C LYS A 400 -5.88 28.00 -0.18
N ARG A 401 -6.01 26.80 0.41
CA ARG A 401 -4.88 25.88 0.63
C ARG A 401 -4.30 25.33 -0.67
N GLU A 402 -5.12 24.98 -1.66
CA GLU A 402 -4.64 24.57 -2.98
C GLU A 402 -3.84 25.69 -3.65
N THR A 403 -4.29 26.94 -3.51
CA THR A 403 -3.54 28.11 -3.98
C THR A 403 -2.16 28.21 -3.31
N LEU A 404 -2.09 27.99 -1.99
CA LEU A 404 -0.81 27.98 -1.26
C LEU A 404 0.08 26.79 -1.64
N ASN A 405 -0.50 25.61 -1.87
CA ASN A 405 0.24 24.43 -2.36
C ASN A 405 0.84 24.70 -3.76
N GLN A 406 0.13 25.42 -4.63
CA GLN A 406 0.69 25.86 -5.91
C GLN A 406 1.84 26.86 -5.72
N LYS A 407 1.74 27.76 -4.72
CA LYS A 407 2.87 28.65 -4.38
C LYS A 407 4.08 27.87 -3.89
N GLN A 408 3.89 26.80 -3.11
CA GLN A 408 4.99 25.92 -2.71
C GLN A 408 5.72 25.32 -3.93
N LYS A 409 4.98 24.82 -4.93
CA LYS A 409 5.57 24.32 -6.18
C LYS A 409 6.37 25.39 -6.93
N ARG A 410 5.91 26.65 -6.90
CA ARG A 410 6.65 27.79 -7.49
C ARG A 410 7.87 28.17 -6.66
N PHE A 411 7.78 28.10 -5.34
CA PHE A 411 8.90 28.32 -4.42
C PHE A 411 10.03 27.31 -4.68
N GLU A 412 9.71 26.03 -4.90
CA GLU A 412 10.71 25.00 -5.25
C GLU A 412 11.44 25.29 -6.59
N GLN A 413 10.91 26.19 -7.42
CA GLN A 413 11.54 26.64 -8.68
C GLN A 413 12.28 27.97 -8.53
N SER A 414 12.18 28.62 -7.37
CA SER A 414 12.67 29.98 -7.15
C SER A 414 14.20 30.03 -6.96
N PRO A 415 14.83 31.20 -7.17
CA PRO A 415 16.26 31.38 -6.90
C PRO A 415 16.63 31.12 -5.44
N GLU A 416 15.76 31.47 -4.49
CA GLU A 416 15.99 31.27 -3.05
C GLU A 416 16.06 29.78 -2.70
N PHE A 417 15.19 28.95 -3.30
CA PHE A 417 15.25 27.51 -3.11
C PHE A 417 16.51 26.89 -3.75
N LYS A 418 16.91 27.36 -4.94
CA LYS A 418 18.18 26.95 -5.57
C LYS A 418 19.38 27.33 -4.71
N GLN A 419 19.38 28.53 -4.14
CA GLN A 419 20.42 28.95 -3.21
C GLN A 419 20.48 28.03 -1.98
N ALA A 420 19.34 27.61 -1.43
CA ALA A 420 19.30 26.64 -0.34
C ALA A 420 19.85 25.26 -0.76
N LEU A 421 19.52 24.79 -1.97
CA LEU A 421 20.09 23.56 -2.54
C LEU A 421 21.62 23.66 -2.68
N ASP A 422 22.12 24.75 -3.24
CA ASP A 422 23.55 25.02 -3.39
C ASP A 422 24.24 25.12 -2.02
N ALA A 423 23.55 25.69 -1.03
CA ALA A 423 23.98 25.75 0.36
C ALA A 423 23.97 24.38 1.07
N GLY A 424 23.45 23.31 0.45
CA GLY A 424 23.49 21.95 1.02
C GLY A 424 22.15 21.41 1.53
N LEU A 425 21.02 22.06 1.26
CA LEU A 425 19.69 21.50 1.57
C LEU A 425 19.52 20.07 1.04
N GLY A 426 20.10 19.76 -0.12
CA GLY A 426 20.08 18.42 -0.72
C GLY A 426 20.85 17.34 0.05
N ASN A 427 21.68 17.72 1.04
CA ASN A 427 22.43 16.79 1.89
C ASN A 427 21.60 16.24 3.06
N LEU A 428 20.42 16.82 3.33
CA LEU A 428 19.52 16.31 4.36
C LEU A 428 18.92 14.96 3.96
N SER A 429 18.70 14.09 4.94
CA SER A 429 18.03 12.81 4.70
C SER A 429 16.62 13.03 4.14
N LYS A 430 16.29 12.21 3.14
CA LYS A 430 14.95 12.14 2.52
C LYS A 430 14.16 10.92 3.03
N ASP A 431 14.78 10.12 3.90
CA ASP A 431 14.12 8.97 4.48
C ASP A 431 13.01 9.44 5.41
N LEU A 432 11.85 8.83 5.26
CA LEU A 432 10.66 9.24 5.98
C LEU A 432 10.60 8.56 7.35
N ARG A 433 10.14 9.33 8.33
CA ARG A 433 9.81 8.93 9.68
C ARG A 433 8.39 8.37 9.78
N GLY A 434 8.00 7.97 10.99
CA GLY A 434 6.65 7.47 11.28
C GLY A 434 5.54 8.49 11.02
N ASP A 435 5.87 9.79 11.07
CA ASP A 435 4.97 10.90 10.75
C ASP A 435 4.93 11.28 9.26
N SER A 436 5.61 10.49 8.41
CA SER A 436 5.83 10.73 6.99
C SER A 436 6.61 12.01 6.66
N SER A 437 7.28 12.63 7.63
CA SER A 437 8.24 13.70 7.40
C SER A 437 9.67 13.15 7.27
N SER A 438 10.55 13.93 6.67
CA SER A 438 12.01 13.74 6.64
C SER A 438 12.68 15.07 7.00
N PRO A 439 13.94 15.06 7.49
CA PRO A 439 14.71 16.29 7.71
C PRO A 439 14.67 17.23 6.51
N TYR A 440 14.83 16.67 5.29
CA TYR A 440 14.71 17.43 4.05
C TYR A 440 13.33 18.12 3.93
N SER A 441 12.24 17.37 4.05
CA SER A 441 10.88 17.93 3.86
C SER A 441 10.48 18.95 4.92
N ARG A 442 10.94 18.80 6.18
CA ARG A 442 10.69 19.78 7.25
C ARG A 442 11.41 21.09 6.97
N GLU A 443 12.64 21.01 6.49
CA GLU A 443 13.41 22.20 6.16
C GLU A 443 12.89 22.89 4.90
N VAL A 444 12.50 22.15 3.87
CA VAL A 444 11.78 22.70 2.70
C VAL A 444 10.51 23.44 3.16
N ARG A 445 9.74 22.84 4.07
CA ARG A 445 8.53 23.44 4.63
C ARG A 445 8.84 24.73 5.40
N ARG A 446 9.88 24.73 6.23
CA ARG A 446 10.33 25.91 7.00
C ARG A 446 10.71 27.06 6.07
N LEU A 447 11.54 26.79 5.05
CA LEU A 447 11.95 27.79 4.06
C LEU A 447 10.74 28.34 3.28
N PHE A 448 9.82 27.45 2.90
CA PHE A 448 8.58 27.87 2.24
C PHE A 448 7.75 28.80 3.14
N LEU A 449 7.52 28.43 4.40
CA LEU A 449 6.78 29.29 5.36
C LEU A 449 7.49 30.63 5.57
N ALA A 450 8.81 30.65 5.66
CA ALA A 450 9.60 31.88 5.76
C ALA A 450 9.45 32.78 4.52
N SER A 451 9.29 32.21 3.32
CA SER A 451 9.08 32.94 2.06
C SER A 451 7.69 33.57 1.93
N LEU A 452 6.70 33.10 2.71
CA LEU A 452 5.33 33.58 2.62
C LEU A 452 5.13 34.91 3.36
N PRO A 453 4.19 35.76 2.89
CA PRO A 453 3.69 36.88 3.68
C PRO A 453 3.07 36.41 5.00
N GLU A 454 3.17 37.23 6.05
CA GLU A 454 2.68 36.92 7.40
C GLU A 454 1.22 36.41 7.45
N PRO A 455 0.23 36.99 6.73
CA PRO A 455 -1.15 36.49 6.78
C PRO A 455 -1.31 35.08 6.19
N GLU A 456 -0.50 34.72 5.19
CA GLU A 456 -0.53 33.40 4.57
C GLU A 456 0.20 32.36 5.41
N ARG A 457 1.30 32.78 6.05
CA ARG A 457 2.04 31.96 7.01
C ARG A 457 1.16 31.58 8.20
N ARG A 458 0.55 32.57 8.86
CA ARG A 458 -0.41 32.35 9.97
C ARG A 458 -1.55 31.46 9.54
N PHE A 459 -2.10 31.69 8.35
CA PHE A 459 -3.13 30.80 7.80
C PHE A 459 -2.65 29.35 7.62
N LEU A 460 -1.38 29.07 7.33
CA LEU A 460 -0.91 27.68 7.28
C LEU A 460 -0.69 27.07 8.67
N GLU A 461 -0.21 27.89 9.62
CA GLU A 461 0.07 27.49 11.00
C GLU A 461 -1.22 27.25 11.80
N ASP A 462 -2.21 28.13 11.68
CA ASP A 462 -3.53 27.99 12.34
C ASP A 462 -4.29 26.76 11.82
N PHE A 463 -4.05 26.41 10.55
CA PHE A 463 -4.73 25.31 9.87
C PHE A 463 -3.96 23.99 9.97
N GLU A 464 -2.88 23.93 10.73
CA GLU A 464 -2.18 22.68 11.02
C GLU A 464 -2.94 21.86 12.07
N GLY A 465 -3.05 20.54 11.87
CA GLY A 465 -3.70 19.61 12.81
C GLY A 465 -4.64 18.59 12.16
N LEU A 466 -5.29 18.96 11.06
CA LEU A 466 -6.19 18.09 10.31
C LEU A 466 -5.85 18.10 8.81
N GLY A 467 -6.02 16.96 8.15
CA GLY A 467 -5.99 16.84 6.68
C GLY A 467 -7.15 17.57 6.00
N ASN A 468 -7.09 17.74 4.66
CA ASN A 468 -8.12 18.48 3.91
C ASN A 468 -9.50 17.82 4.04
N SER A 469 -9.61 16.52 3.77
CA SER A 469 -10.87 15.78 3.95
C SER A 469 -11.32 15.79 5.41
N GLN A 470 -10.39 15.58 6.35
CA GLN A 470 -10.70 15.56 7.78
C GLN A 470 -11.31 16.86 8.29
N LYS A 471 -10.83 18.00 7.81
CA LYS A 471 -11.40 19.32 8.14
C LYS A 471 -12.90 19.38 7.85
N ALA A 472 -13.31 18.86 6.69
CA ALA A 472 -14.70 18.83 6.30
C ALA A 472 -15.49 17.75 7.07
N GLU A 473 -14.89 16.59 7.35
CA GLU A 473 -15.47 15.56 8.23
C GLU A 473 -15.77 16.14 9.63
N VAL A 474 -14.79 16.78 10.27
CA VAL A 474 -14.95 17.39 11.60
C VAL A 474 -16.00 18.49 11.59
N ALA A 475 -15.97 19.37 10.60
CA ALA A 475 -16.98 20.42 10.46
C ALA A 475 -18.39 19.88 10.22
N TRP A 476 -18.50 18.71 9.57
CA TRP A 476 -19.76 18.01 9.42
C TRP A 476 -20.29 17.46 10.75
N LEU A 477 -19.42 16.81 11.54
CA LEU A 477 -19.77 16.34 12.89
C LEU A 477 -20.27 17.49 13.77
N GLU A 478 -19.57 18.63 13.74
CA GLU A 478 -19.96 19.84 14.46
C GLU A 478 -21.29 20.41 13.97
N ARG A 479 -21.51 20.46 12.65
CA ARG A 479 -22.79 20.90 12.05
C ARG A 479 -23.97 20.03 12.49
N LYS A 480 -23.77 18.71 12.60
CA LYS A 480 -24.81 17.77 13.04
C LYS A 480 -24.98 17.73 14.56
N GLY A 481 -24.07 18.36 15.31
CA GLY A 481 -24.08 18.33 16.78
C GLY A 481 -23.64 16.99 17.37
N TYR A 482 -22.86 16.21 16.62
CA TYR A 482 -22.35 14.92 17.09
C TYR A 482 -21.12 15.13 17.97
N ALA A 483 -21.17 14.58 19.19
CA ALA A 483 -20.04 14.61 20.10
C ALA A 483 -18.94 13.65 19.64
N TYR A 484 -17.68 14.08 19.77
CA TYR A 484 -16.50 13.26 19.47
C TYR A 484 -15.36 13.58 20.45
N GLN A 485 -14.44 12.63 20.60
CA GLN A 485 -13.20 12.80 21.34
C GLN A 485 -12.08 13.21 20.38
N GLU A 486 -11.27 14.17 20.80
CA GLU A 486 -10.07 14.59 20.07
C GLU A 486 -8.88 13.79 20.57
N VAL A 487 -8.21 13.06 19.68
CA VAL A 487 -7.13 12.15 20.02
C VAL A 487 -5.87 12.52 19.25
N ASP A 488 -4.72 12.50 19.91
CA ASP A 488 -3.43 12.71 19.25
C ASP A 488 -2.97 11.42 18.57
N VAL A 489 -2.56 11.48 17.29
CA VAL A 489 -2.08 10.29 16.57
C VAL A 489 -0.77 9.71 17.13
N SER A 490 -0.02 10.47 17.93
CA SER A 490 1.21 10.01 18.57
C SER A 490 1.01 8.76 19.43
N VAL A 491 -0.20 8.51 19.95
CA VAL A 491 -0.51 7.26 20.67
C VAL A 491 -0.29 6.00 19.83
N TRP A 492 -0.28 6.14 18.49
CA TRP A 492 -0.02 5.07 17.52
C TRP A 492 1.38 5.15 16.90
N LEU A 493 2.12 6.23 17.13
CA LEU A 493 3.50 6.41 16.72
C LEU A 493 4.39 5.95 17.87
N ARG A 494 4.84 4.70 17.83
CA ARG A 494 5.77 4.17 18.83
C ARG A 494 7.03 5.05 18.89
N GLY A 495 7.17 5.83 19.95
CA GLY A 495 8.46 6.26 20.49
C GLY A 495 8.83 5.33 21.64
N GLU A 496 10.07 4.88 21.70
CA GLU A 496 10.62 4.13 22.83
C GLU A 496 10.35 4.90 24.14
N GLY A 497 9.39 4.43 24.95
CA GLY A 497 9.14 4.96 26.29
C GLY A 497 7.72 5.46 26.59
N GLY A 498 6.83 5.57 25.60
CA GLY A 498 5.42 5.87 25.86
C GLY A 498 4.71 4.66 26.47
N GLU A 499 4.12 4.80 27.66
CA GLU A 499 3.19 3.83 28.22
C GLU A 499 2.17 3.41 27.15
N THR A 500 1.90 2.11 27.07
CA THR A 500 0.93 1.60 26.09
C THR A 500 -0.38 2.32 26.33
N TYR A 501 -0.83 3.15 25.37
CA TYR A 501 -2.10 3.84 25.48
C TYR A 501 -3.19 2.79 25.68
N VAL A 502 -3.73 2.74 26.90
CA VAL A 502 -4.93 2.00 27.22
C VAL A 502 -6.07 3.01 27.05
N PRO A 503 -6.96 2.84 26.06
CA PRO A 503 -8.11 3.73 25.91
C PRO A 503 -8.83 3.84 27.26
N ALA A 504 -9.27 5.04 27.67
CA ALA A 504 -9.93 5.24 28.97
C ALA A 504 -11.12 4.28 29.22
N PHE A 505 -11.74 3.78 28.15
CA PHE A 505 -12.78 2.76 28.20
C PHE A 505 -12.26 1.36 28.59
N ALA A 506 -11.05 0.99 28.19
CA ALA A 506 -10.42 -0.25 28.64
C ALA A 506 -10.07 -0.18 30.13
N GLU A 507 -9.68 0.99 30.66
CA GLU A 507 -9.53 1.19 32.11
C GLU A 507 -10.87 1.08 32.85
N GLN A 508 -11.96 1.63 32.29
CA GLN A 508 -13.31 1.47 32.85
C GLN A 508 -13.79 0.02 32.82
N LYS A 509 -13.57 -0.73 31.74
CA LYS A 509 -13.92 -2.17 31.67
C LYS A 509 -13.10 -3.01 32.66
N VAL A 510 -11.80 -2.71 32.83
CA VAL A 510 -10.98 -3.38 33.85
C VAL A 510 -11.49 -3.05 35.25
N SER A 511 -11.83 -1.79 35.51
CA SER A 511 -12.37 -1.34 36.80
C SER A 511 -13.75 -1.93 37.10
N GLN A 512 -14.65 -1.99 36.12
CA GLN A 512 -15.98 -2.62 36.25
C GLN A 512 -15.87 -4.13 36.43
N LYS A 513 -14.98 -4.80 35.69
CA LYS A 513 -14.74 -6.23 35.84
C LYS A 513 -14.11 -6.57 37.18
N GLN A 514 -13.18 -5.74 37.68
CA GLN A 514 -12.64 -5.87 39.05
C GLN A 514 -13.71 -5.61 40.12
N ALA A 515 -14.55 -4.60 39.95
CA ALA A 515 -15.66 -4.33 40.86
C ALA A 515 -16.69 -5.49 40.88
N GLN A 516 -16.98 -6.09 39.73
CA GLN A 516 -17.88 -7.23 39.62
C GLN A 516 -17.29 -8.51 40.22
N VAL A 517 -16.00 -8.79 40.00
CA VAL A 517 -15.29 -9.90 40.66
C VAL A 517 -15.24 -9.71 42.18
N THR A 518 -15.13 -8.46 42.65
CA THR A 518 -15.16 -8.15 44.09
C THR A 518 -16.56 -8.29 44.67
N ALA A 519 -17.61 -7.93 43.93
CA ALA A 519 -19.00 -8.15 44.33
C ALA A 519 -19.36 -9.64 44.41
N ASP A 520 -18.93 -10.43 43.42
CA ASP A 520 -19.18 -11.88 43.37
C ASP A 520 -18.40 -12.64 44.45
N SER A 521 -17.19 -12.21 44.81
CA SER A 521 -16.42 -12.81 45.91
C SER A 521 -17.00 -12.46 47.29
N THR A 522 -17.63 -11.29 47.44
CA THR A 522 -18.30 -10.90 48.69
C THR A 522 -19.64 -11.64 48.88
N SER A 523 -20.29 -12.04 47.79
CA SER A 523 -21.53 -12.84 47.77
C SER A 523 -21.34 -14.28 48.25
N GLN A 524 -20.15 -14.87 48.07
CA GLN A 524 -19.86 -16.26 48.47
C GLN A 524 -19.48 -16.45 49.95
N HIS A 525 -19.45 -15.38 50.75
CA HIS A 525 -19.15 -15.43 52.19
C HIS A 525 -20.21 -14.76 53.07
N ALA A 526 -21.49 -14.80 52.66
CA ALA A 526 -22.57 -14.57 53.60
C ALA A 526 -22.66 -15.78 54.56
N PRO A 527 -22.41 -15.64 55.87
CA PRO A 527 -22.60 -16.72 56.82
C PRO A 527 -24.10 -17.03 56.92
N ASP A 528 -24.46 -18.30 56.78
CA ASP A 528 -25.79 -18.81 57.12
C ASP A 528 -26.07 -18.52 58.60
N ILE A 529 -26.75 -17.40 58.86
CA ILE A 529 -27.33 -17.10 60.18
C ILE A 529 -28.57 -17.98 60.30
N ILE A 530 -28.36 -19.20 60.81
CA ILE A 530 -29.41 -20.07 61.33
C ILE A 530 -30.11 -19.30 62.43
N THR A 531 -31.33 -18.83 62.14
CA THR A 531 -32.19 -18.17 63.11
C THR A 531 -33.04 -19.26 63.76
N HIS A 532 -32.73 -19.61 65.01
CA HIS A 532 -33.69 -20.26 65.89
C HIS A 532 -34.63 -19.18 66.45
N LEU A 533 -35.87 -19.17 65.96
CA LEU A 533 -37.09 -18.83 66.71
C LEU A 533 -38.32 -19.31 65.94
#